data_AF-A0A7S4URE6-F1
#
_entry.id   AF-A0A7S4URE6-F1
#
_cell.length_a   1.000
_cell.length_b   1.000
_cell.length_c   1.000
_cell.angle_alpha   90.00
_cell.angle_beta   90.00
_cell.angle_gamma   90.00
#
_symmetry.space_group_name_H-M   'P 1'
#
loop_
_entity.id
_entity.type
_entity.pdbx_description
1 polymer ?
#
loop_
_entity_poly.entity_id
_entity_poly.type
_entity_poly.pdbx_seq_one_letter_code
_entity_poly.pdbx_strand_id
1 'polypeptide(L)'
;MVRKLRSPMVATAAVAECIPVRISRLRQVTVVKRVFCPLLVFGSGRDGVVGPDGAVELARTAAKERGETGTVQLAIVEDALHTNAYASDKWLICMARFLARTSGEQRS
;
A
#
# COMPACT_ATOMS: atom_id res chain seq x y z
N MET A 1 29.99 33.06 20.86
CA MET A 1 29.86 31.80 21.62
C MET A 1 28.95 30.86 20.81
N VAL A 2 29.52 30.02 19.96
CA VAL A 2 28.82 29.20 18.95
C VAL A 2 28.41 27.87 19.58
N ARG A 3 27.11 27.57 19.66
CA ARG A 3 26.62 26.27 20.13
C ARG A 3 26.62 25.27 18.97
N LYS A 4 27.41 24.21 19.14
CA LYS A 4 27.58 23.07 18.23
C LYS A 4 26.24 22.35 17.98
N LEU A 5 25.86 22.24 16.71
CA LEU A 5 24.92 21.24 16.21
C LEU A 5 25.47 19.84 16.50
N ARG A 6 24.70 19.00 17.18
CA ARG A 6 24.93 17.56 17.25
C ARG A 6 23.72 16.86 16.67
N SER A 7 23.87 16.31 15.47
CA SER A 7 23.05 15.20 15.01
C SER A 7 23.43 13.94 15.81
N PRO A 8 22.45 13.13 16.19
CA PRO A 8 22.66 11.69 16.15
C PRO A 8 21.53 10.95 15.43
N MET A 9 21.97 10.06 14.55
CA MET A 9 21.48 8.70 14.31
C MET A 9 20.01 8.46 13.94
N VAL A 10 19.88 7.91 12.72
CA VAL A 10 18.84 6.98 12.27
C VAL A 10 18.44 6.01 13.37
N ALA A 11 17.17 6.03 13.76
CA ALA A 11 16.55 5.01 14.60
C ALA A 11 15.45 4.28 13.81
N THR A 12 15.78 3.02 13.54
CA THR A 12 15.00 1.82 13.25
C THR A 12 13.48 1.88 13.48
N ALA A 13 12.76 1.25 12.54
CA ALA A 13 11.31 1.04 12.49
C ALA A 13 10.62 0.88 13.86
N ALA A 14 9.71 1.79 14.18
CA ALA A 14 8.71 1.57 15.20
C ALA A 14 7.49 0.89 14.55
N VAL A 15 7.29 -0.37 14.92
CA VAL A 15 6.12 -1.18 14.60
C VAL A 15 4.90 -0.53 15.26
N ALA A 16 3.86 -0.23 14.48
CA ALA A 16 2.60 0.26 15.01
C ALA A 16 1.98 -0.81 15.93
N GLU A 17 1.74 -0.45 17.20
CA GLU A 17 0.95 -1.27 18.12
C GLU A 17 -0.49 -1.39 17.59
N CYS A 18 -0.85 -2.59 17.12
CA CYS A 18 -2.23 -2.93 16.80
C CYS A 18 -3.04 -3.07 18.10
N ILE A 19 -4.07 -2.25 18.26
CA ILE A 19 -5.11 -2.44 19.27
C ILE A 19 -5.86 -3.76 18.95
N PRO A 20 -6.03 -4.70 19.90
CA PRO A 20 -6.70 -5.96 19.62
C PRO A 20 -8.21 -5.75 19.50
N VAL A 21 -8.73 -5.74 18.27
CA VAL A 21 -10.17 -5.86 18.01
C VAL A 21 -10.51 -7.35 18.00
N ARG A 22 -11.34 -7.80 18.96
CA ARG A 22 -11.95 -9.15 18.94
C ARG A 22 -12.97 -9.23 17.81
N ILE A 23 -12.52 -9.61 16.61
CA ILE A 23 -13.40 -10.08 15.55
C ILE A 23 -13.65 -11.57 15.80
N SER A 24 -14.84 -11.90 16.28
CA SER A 24 -15.28 -13.28 16.48
C SER A 24 -15.25 -14.06 15.15
N ARG A 25 -14.17 -14.81 14.91
CA ARG A 25 -14.01 -15.85 13.87
C ARG A 25 -14.58 -15.51 12.49
N LEU A 26 -14.12 -14.44 11.85
CA LEU A 26 -14.01 -14.48 10.39
C LEU A 26 -12.82 -15.38 10.08
N ARG A 27 -13.07 -16.60 9.58
CA ARG A 27 -11.99 -17.36 8.93
C ARG A 27 -11.46 -16.46 7.83
N GLN A 28 -10.18 -16.10 7.89
CA GLN A 28 -9.50 -15.35 6.85
C GLN A 28 -9.57 -16.19 5.56
N VAL A 29 -10.58 -15.94 4.72
CA VAL A 29 -10.72 -16.60 3.43
C VAL A 29 -9.85 -15.84 2.45
N THR A 30 -8.55 -16.14 2.44
CA THR A 30 -7.65 -15.58 1.44
C THR A 30 -7.86 -16.34 0.13
N VAL A 31 -8.68 -15.79 -0.77
CA VAL A 31 -9.09 -16.44 -2.05
C VAL A 31 -8.06 -16.21 -3.17
N VAL A 32 -7.13 -15.26 -3.01
CA VAL A 32 -6.10 -15.00 -4.04
C VAL A 32 -5.12 -16.16 -4.05
N LYS A 33 -5.06 -16.89 -5.16
CA LYS A 33 -4.19 -18.07 -5.35
C LYS A 33 -3.03 -17.84 -6.31
N ARG A 34 -3.11 -16.81 -7.15
CA ARG A 34 -2.10 -16.44 -8.15
C ARG A 34 -2.38 -15.07 -8.74
N VAL A 35 -1.33 -14.30 -9.03
CA VAL A 35 -1.43 -12.99 -9.69
C VAL A 35 -0.55 -12.94 -10.94
N PHE A 36 -1.16 -12.90 -12.12
CA PHE A 36 -0.45 -13.00 -13.40
C PHE A 36 0.01 -11.66 -13.96
N CYS A 37 -0.71 -10.58 -13.69
CA CYS A 37 -0.39 -9.24 -14.19
C CYS A 37 0.24 -8.35 -13.11
N PRO A 38 1.02 -7.33 -13.51
CA PRO A 38 1.37 -6.26 -12.61
C PRO A 38 0.11 -5.68 -11.96
N LEU A 39 0.15 -5.42 -10.66
CA LEU A 39 -1.01 -4.93 -9.91
C LEU A 39 -0.70 -3.60 -9.21
N LEU A 40 -1.58 -2.61 -9.38
CA LEU A 40 -1.64 -1.42 -8.55
C LEU A 40 -2.85 -1.53 -7.62
N VAL A 41 -2.61 -1.52 -6.32
CA VAL A 41 -3.63 -1.45 -5.28
C VAL A 41 -3.68 -0.03 -4.74
N PHE A 42 -4.88 0.53 -4.69
CA PHE A 42 -5.12 1.90 -4.24
C PHE A 42 -6.02 1.91 -3.01
N GLY A 43 -5.73 2.77 -2.05
CA GLY A 43 -6.53 2.93 -0.84
C GLY A 43 -6.54 4.36 -0.29
N SER A 44 -7.53 4.66 0.53
CA SER A 44 -7.67 5.97 1.18
C SER A 44 -7.30 5.87 2.66
N GLY A 45 -6.43 6.76 3.13
CA GLY A 45 -5.90 6.72 4.51
C GLY A 45 -6.94 7.06 5.57
N ARG A 46 -7.95 7.86 5.24
CA ARG A 46 -9.07 8.25 6.12
C ARG A 46 -10.38 7.58 5.74
N ASP A 47 -10.33 6.43 5.07
CA ASP A 47 -11.52 5.63 4.79
C ASP A 47 -12.13 5.12 6.12
N GLY A 48 -13.24 5.72 6.55
CA GLY A 48 -13.98 5.27 7.74
C GLY A 48 -14.99 4.14 7.49
N VAL A 49 -15.14 3.69 6.24
CA VAL A 49 -16.09 2.63 5.84
C VAL A 49 -15.38 1.29 5.78
N VAL A 50 -14.28 1.21 5.01
CA VAL A 50 -13.51 -0.02 4.80
C VAL A 50 -12.16 0.02 5.50
N GLY A 51 -11.59 1.21 5.71
CA GLY A 51 -10.24 1.37 6.25
C GLY A 51 -9.14 1.12 5.22
N PRO A 52 -7.93 1.66 5.44
CA PRO A 52 -6.78 1.42 4.54
C PRO A 52 -6.22 0.00 4.65
N ASP A 53 -6.49 -0.70 5.75
CA ASP A 53 -5.92 -2.03 6.04
C ASP A 53 -6.32 -3.08 5.01
N GLY A 54 -7.53 -3.01 4.46
CA GLY A 54 -7.96 -3.92 3.39
C GLY A 54 -7.10 -3.81 2.13
N ALA A 55 -6.70 -2.58 1.76
CA ALA A 55 -5.80 -2.34 0.63
C ALA A 55 -4.38 -2.83 0.94
N VAL A 56 -3.90 -2.63 2.18
CA VAL A 56 -2.61 -3.14 2.63
C VAL A 56 -2.57 -4.67 2.56
N GLU A 57 -3.59 -5.35 3.10
CA GLU A 57 -3.66 -6.81 3.14
C GLU A 57 -3.79 -7.41 1.74
N LEU A 58 -4.58 -6.79 0.85
CA LEU A 58 -4.67 -7.20 -0.54
C LEU A 58 -3.32 -7.07 -1.26
N ALA A 59 -2.60 -5.96 -1.08
CA ALA A 59 -1.30 -5.77 -1.69
C ALA A 59 -0.27 -6.79 -1.19
N ARG A 60 -0.24 -7.08 0.11
CA ARG A 60 0.63 -8.11 0.71
C ARG A 60 0.32 -9.50 0.14
N THR A 61 -0.96 -9.84 0.10
CA THR A 61 -1.41 -11.13 -0.45
C THR A 61 -1.05 -11.23 -1.93
N ALA A 62 -1.34 -10.20 -2.72
CA ALA A 62 -1.03 -10.18 -4.14
C ALA A 62 0.47 -10.29 -4.41
N ALA A 63 1.31 -9.60 -3.63
CA ALA A 63 2.76 -9.70 -3.75
C ALA A 63 3.25 -11.13 -3.47
N LYS A 64 2.74 -11.75 -2.39
CA LYS A 64 3.05 -13.14 -2.05
C LYS A 64 2.68 -14.11 -3.18
N GLU A 65 1.47 -13.99 -3.73
CA GLU A 65 0.94 -14.89 -4.77
C GLU A 65 1.44 -14.56 -6.19
N ARG A 66 2.15 -13.43 -6.35
CA ARG A 66 2.85 -13.06 -7.59
C ARG A 66 4.28 -13.62 -7.65
N GLY A 67 4.91 -13.84 -6.49
CA GLY A 67 6.30 -14.30 -6.41
C GLY A 67 7.32 -13.18 -6.67
N GLU A 68 8.60 -13.56 -6.71
CA GLU A 68 9.74 -12.62 -6.68
C GLU A 68 9.89 -11.73 -7.93
N THR A 69 9.24 -12.07 -9.04
CA THR A 69 9.51 -11.47 -10.35
C THR A 69 8.47 -10.45 -10.80
N GLY A 70 7.47 -10.14 -9.98
CA GLY A 70 6.33 -9.37 -10.45
C GLY A 70 6.01 -8.11 -9.64
N THR A 71 5.69 -7.04 -10.37
CA THR A 71 5.35 -5.73 -9.80
C THR A 71 3.96 -5.73 -9.14
N VAL A 72 3.91 -5.63 -7.81
CA VAL A 72 2.73 -5.19 -7.04
C VAL A 72 3.08 -3.88 -6.35
N GLN A 73 2.25 -2.86 -6.55
CA GLN A 73 2.42 -1.56 -5.90
C GLN A 73 1.20 -1.22 -5.06
N LEU A 74 1.44 -0.71 -3.85
CA LEU A 74 0.41 -0.11 -3.01
C LEU A 74 0.57 1.42 -3.06
N ALA A 75 -0.54 2.13 -3.20
CA ALA A 75 -0.60 3.58 -3.02
C ALA A 75 -1.75 3.93 -2.07
N ILE A 76 -1.40 4.57 -0.95
CA ILE A 76 -2.37 5.11 0.01
C ILE A 76 -2.37 6.63 -0.11
N VAL A 77 -3.54 7.22 -0.33
CA VAL A 77 -3.71 8.68 -0.23
C VAL A 77 -4.12 8.99 1.19
N GLU A 78 -3.15 9.43 2.00
CA GLU A 78 -3.30 9.62 3.44
C GLU A 78 -4.54 10.44 3.81
N ASP A 79 -4.79 11.56 3.12
CA ASP A 79 -5.88 12.48 3.45
C ASP A 79 -7.25 12.12 2.83
N ALA A 80 -7.32 11.07 2.02
CA ALA A 80 -8.54 10.72 1.29
C ALA A 80 -9.53 9.92 2.14
N LEU A 81 -10.81 10.23 1.94
CA LEU A 81 -11.99 9.50 2.42
C LEU A 81 -12.37 8.38 1.43
N HIS A 82 -13.35 7.57 1.82
CA HIS A 82 -13.91 6.51 0.99
C HIS A 82 -14.33 7.00 -0.41
N THR A 83 -14.91 8.19 -0.50
CA THR A 83 -15.56 8.70 -1.72
C THR A 83 -14.67 9.60 -2.59
N ASN A 84 -13.52 10.05 -2.11
CA ASN A 84 -12.73 11.09 -2.79
C ASN A 84 -11.30 10.69 -3.14
N ALA A 85 -10.93 9.42 -2.94
CA ALA A 85 -9.60 8.91 -3.31
C ALA A 85 -9.27 9.18 -4.78
N TYR A 86 -10.26 9.00 -5.66
CA TYR A 86 -10.20 9.25 -7.10
C TYR A 86 -10.28 10.73 -7.48
N ALA A 87 -10.58 11.63 -6.54
CA ALA A 87 -10.58 13.06 -6.80
C ALA A 87 -9.19 13.69 -6.58
N SER A 88 -8.24 12.94 -6.03
CA SER A 88 -6.88 13.42 -5.79
C SER A 88 -5.99 13.23 -7.02
N ASP A 89 -5.31 14.28 -7.49
CA ASP A 89 -4.34 14.15 -8.60
C ASP A 89 -3.26 13.08 -8.31
N LYS A 90 -3.02 12.80 -7.03
CA LYS A 90 -2.14 11.72 -6.54
C LYS A 90 -2.52 10.36 -7.14
N TRP A 91 -3.80 10.02 -7.29
CA TRP A 91 -4.20 8.72 -7.87
C TRP A 91 -3.83 8.63 -9.35
N LEU A 92 -4.11 9.68 -10.13
CA LEU A 92 -3.80 9.74 -11.56
C LEU A 92 -2.29 9.65 -11.79
N ILE A 93 -1.50 10.40 -11.00
CA ILE A 93 -0.04 10.38 -11.09
C ILE A 93 0.50 8.98 -10.74
N CYS A 94 0.00 8.35 -9.69
CA CYS A 94 0.38 6.99 -9.31
C CYS A 94 0.05 5.98 -10.42
N MET A 95 -1.14 6.04 -10.99
CA MET A 95 -1.57 5.17 -12.07
C MET A 95 -0.72 5.37 -13.34
N ALA A 96 -0.52 6.62 -13.77
CA ALA A 96 0.28 6.93 -14.96
C ALA A 96 1.72 6.41 -14.82
N ARG A 97 2.35 6.62 -13.65
CA ARG A 97 3.71 6.10 -13.36
C ARG A 97 3.75 4.58 -13.33
N PHE A 98 2.72 3.94 -12.76
CA PHE A 98 2.63 2.48 -12.72
C PHE A 98 2.50 1.88 -14.13
N LEU A 99 1.63 2.45 -14.96
CA LEU A 99 1.46 2.02 -16.36
C LEU A 99 2.73 2.24 -17.18
N ALA A 100 3.41 3.37 -17.01
CA ALA A 100 4.66 3.65 -17.73
C ALA A 100 5.76 2.62 -17.42
N ARG A 101 5.87 2.17 -16.17
CA ARG A 101 6.83 1.12 -15.78
C ARG A 101 6.45 -0.24 -16.34
N THR A 102 5.19 -0.63 -16.16
CA THR A 102 4.73 -2.00 -16.45
C THR A 102 4.47 -2.25 -17.93
N SER A 103 4.19 -1.20 -18.73
CA SER A 103 4.11 -1.31 -20.18
C SER A 103 5.47 -1.53 -20.86
N GLY A 104 6.57 -1.09 -20.23
CA GLY A 104 7.93 -1.38 -20.68
C GLY A 104 8.37 -2.83 -20.40
N GLU A 105 7.92 -3.39 -19.28
CA GLU A 105 8.21 -4.78 -18.87
C GLU A 105 7.62 -5.83 -19.84
N GLN A 106 6.58 -5.52 -20.62
CA GLN A 106 6.00 -6.45 -21.60
C GLN A 106 6.75 -6.55 -22.93
N ARG A 107 7.78 -5.72 -23.15
CA ARG A 107 8.51 -5.63 -24.44
C ARG A 107 9.92 -6.21 -24.40
N SER A 108 10.34 -6.79 -23.28
CA SER A 108 11.67 -7.39 -23.05
C SER A 108 11.55 -8.90 -22.91
#